data_AF-A0A842UN45-F1
#
_entry.id   AF-A0A842UN45-F1
#
_cell.length_a   1.000
_cell.length_b   1.000
_cell.length_c   1.000
_cell.angle_alpha   90.00
_cell.angle_beta   90.00
_cell.angle_gamma   90.00
#
_symmetry.space_group_name_H-M   'P 1'
#
loop_
_entity.id
_entity.type
_entity.pdbx_description
1 polymer ?
#
loop_
_entity_poly.entity_id
_entity_poly.type
_entity_poly.pdbx_seq_one_letter_code
_entity_poly.pdbx_strand_id
1 'polypeptide(L)'
;MNNTYGVSNVIGALMLTLVVVSAATAFAVFTQQKQDEIQKSEFAKLEKELEEITVVSMENPIYSGLPSKLDNVTFVIANIHTKDTKITTLRINNFLILGFMIQRMDLSKERWDINTTTGVYSLTEIYDEAIPGWMPATENPDLKIKSREQITLTIENTSTEILKQVTEEIYENDAINFEIVTSLTNTFPKSFMPPTSIIQVTTESQWDPSIPGYADFLIFDGSLSDHPGDGYIKTWTWLVTEHPGGTGDGPTTLTGRKVRAPNYITDGDTYDIDLTVEDNYGMKGNSILTYP
;
A
#
# COMPACT_ATOMS: atom_id res chain seq x y z
N MET A 1 35.22 -74.54 48.48
CA MET A 1 34.88 -74.57 47.04
C MET A 1 34.10 -73.31 46.76
N ASN A 2 34.70 -72.41 45.98
CA ASN A 2 34.37 -70.99 45.97
C ASN A 2 33.10 -70.71 45.16
N ASN A 3 32.16 -70.00 45.78
CA ASN A 3 30.88 -69.54 45.22
C ASN A 3 31.04 -68.35 44.26
N THR A 4 32.22 -68.18 43.65
CA THR A 4 32.60 -67.00 42.86
C THR A 4 31.86 -66.91 41.52
N TYR A 5 31.44 -68.04 40.95
CA TYR A 5 30.72 -68.07 39.67
C TYR A 5 29.29 -67.53 39.78
N GLY A 6 28.60 -67.76 40.90
CA GLY A 6 27.25 -67.23 41.12
C GLY A 6 27.24 -65.71 41.26
N VAL A 7 28.21 -65.16 41.98
CA VAL A 7 28.34 -63.71 42.20
C VAL A 7 28.67 -62.98 40.89
N SER A 8 29.55 -63.54 40.06
CA SER A 8 29.90 -62.96 38.75
C SER A 8 28.72 -62.89 37.78
N ASN A 9 27.86 -63.93 37.76
CA ASN A 9 26.68 -63.95 36.90
C ASN A 9 25.62 -62.93 37.35
N VAL A 10 25.45 -62.76 38.67
CA VAL A 10 24.53 -61.76 39.23
C VAL A 10 25.00 -60.33 38.92
N ILE A 11 26.30 -60.06 39.06
CA ILE A 11 26.88 -58.74 38.73
C ILE A 11 26.76 -58.46 37.22
N GLY A 12 27.03 -59.45 36.37
CA GLY A 12 26.89 -59.32 34.92
C GLY A 12 25.45 -59.02 34.49
N ALA A 13 24.47 -59.73 35.06
CA ALA A 13 23.05 -59.48 34.79
C ALA A 13 22.59 -58.10 35.27
N LEU A 14 23.07 -57.65 36.44
CA LEU A 14 22.78 -56.31 36.97
C LEU A 14 23.38 -55.21 36.09
N MET A 15 24.63 -55.34 35.63
CA MET A 15 25.24 -54.39 34.71
C MET A 15 24.49 -54.32 33.39
N LEU A 16 24.11 -55.46 32.81
CA LEU A 16 23.34 -55.48 31.56
C LEU A 16 22.01 -54.76 31.73
N THR A 17 21.31 -55.03 32.83
CA THR A 17 20.03 -54.37 33.13
C THR A 17 20.20 -52.86 33.24
N LEU A 18 21.24 -52.39 33.93
CA LEU A 18 21.53 -50.96 34.07
C LEU A 18 21.79 -50.30 32.70
N VAL A 19 22.58 -50.94 31.84
CA VAL A 19 22.89 -50.43 30.50
C VAL A 19 21.62 -50.36 29.65
N VAL A 20 20.79 -51.39 29.66
CA VAL A 20 19.53 -51.42 28.90
C VAL A 20 18.55 -50.35 29.39
N VAL A 21 18.39 -50.19 30.71
CA VAL A 21 17.51 -49.16 31.28
C VAL A 21 18.01 -47.75 30.95
N SER A 22 19.33 -47.53 31.03
CA SER A 22 19.94 -46.24 30.67
C SER A 22 19.75 -45.92 29.19
N ALA A 23 19.98 -46.90 28.30
CA ALA A 23 19.78 -46.75 26.86
C ALA A 23 18.30 -46.50 26.51
N ALA A 24 17.37 -47.24 27.13
CA ALA A 24 15.93 -47.05 26.93
C ALA A 24 15.46 -45.67 27.40
N THR A 25 15.97 -45.19 28.54
CA THR A 25 15.65 -43.86 29.06
C THR A 25 16.18 -42.76 28.15
N ALA A 26 17.43 -42.87 27.68
CA ALA A 26 18.02 -41.91 26.75
C ALA A 26 17.25 -41.86 25.42
N PHE A 27 16.84 -43.03 24.90
CA PHE A 27 16.02 -43.10 23.69
C PHE A 27 14.64 -42.47 23.90
N ALA A 28 13.99 -42.69 25.05
CA ALA A 28 12.68 -42.10 25.35
C ALA A 28 12.76 -40.56 25.37
N VAL A 29 13.76 -40.00 26.05
CA VAL A 29 14.00 -38.54 26.10
C VAL A 29 14.29 -38.00 24.69
N PHE A 30 15.10 -38.70 23.90
CA PHE A 30 15.37 -38.32 22.51
C PHE A 30 14.09 -38.31 21.65
N THR A 31 13.26 -39.35 21.75
CA THR A 31 11.99 -39.42 20.98
C THR A 31 11.02 -38.32 21.39
N GLN A 32 10.94 -37.99 22.68
CA GLN A 32 10.11 -36.88 23.17
C GLN A 32 10.61 -35.54 22.62
N GLN A 33 11.92 -35.27 22.72
CA GLN A 33 12.51 -34.04 22.16
C GLN A 33 12.27 -33.92 20.66
N LYS A 34 12.39 -35.02 19.91
CA LYS A 34 12.12 -35.04 18.46
C LYS A 34 10.65 -34.81 18.13
N GLN A 35 9.74 -35.39 18.89
CA GLN A 35 8.30 -35.14 18.72
C GLN A 35 7.96 -33.67 19.03
N ASP A 36 8.51 -33.11 20.10
CA ASP A 36 8.30 -31.70 20.47
C ASP A 36 8.84 -30.75 19.39
N GLU A 37 10.02 -31.05 18.82
CA GLU A 37 10.62 -30.29 17.72
C GLU A 37 9.74 -30.33 16.47
N ILE A 38 9.30 -31.53 16.06
CA ILE A 38 8.41 -31.71 14.90
C ILE A 38 7.09 -30.97 15.10
N GLN A 39 6.46 -31.10 16.27
CA GLN A 39 5.22 -30.39 16.56
C GLN A 39 5.42 -28.87 16.48
N LYS A 40 6.47 -28.33 17.11
CA LYS A 40 6.77 -26.90 17.04
C LYS A 40 7.01 -26.42 15.61
N SER A 41 7.72 -27.19 14.78
CA SER A 41 7.94 -26.82 13.39
C SER A 41 6.66 -26.84 12.56
N GLU A 42 5.81 -27.87 12.75
CA GLU A 42 4.53 -27.97 12.05
C GLU A 42 3.58 -26.85 12.47
N PHE A 43 3.53 -26.50 13.77
CA PHE A 43 2.76 -25.36 14.25
C PHE A 43 3.25 -24.03 13.67
N ALA A 44 4.56 -23.79 13.65
CA ALA A 44 5.12 -22.56 13.08
C ALA A 44 4.85 -22.46 11.57
N LYS A 45 4.91 -23.59 10.86
CA LYS A 45 4.57 -23.67 9.44
C LYS A 45 3.09 -23.36 9.20
N LEU A 46 2.19 -24.00 9.93
CA LEU A 46 0.74 -23.74 9.84
C LEU A 46 0.41 -22.29 10.20
N GLU A 47 1.06 -21.74 11.22
CA GLU A 47 0.88 -20.34 11.61
C GLU A 47 1.31 -19.39 10.49
N LYS A 48 2.44 -19.67 9.83
CA LYS A 48 2.88 -18.94 8.66
C LYS A 48 1.89 -19.07 7.49
N GLU A 49 1.41 -20.27 7.20
CA GLU A 49 0.49 -20.54 6.08
C GLU A 49 -0.90 -19.91 6.29
N LEU A 50 -1.34 -19.75 7.53
CA LEU A 50 -2.65 -19.18 7.86
C LEU A 50 -2.62 -17.67 8.08
N GLU A 51 -1.44 -17.04 8.13
CA GLU A 51 -1.32 -15.59 8.28
C GLU A 51 -1.83 -14.88 7.02
N GLU A 52 -2.74 -13.94 7.23
CA GLU A 52 -3.39 -13.23 6.14
C GLU A 52 -3.61 -11.76 6.51
N ILE A 53 -2.91 -10.88 5.80
CA ILE A 53 -3.07 -9.43 5.84
C ILE A 53 -3.48 -8.96 4.46
N THR A 54 -4.36 -7.96 4.41
CA THR A 54 -4.74 -7.31 3.17
C THR A 54 -4.59 -5.80 3.26
N VAL A 55 -4.16 -5.19 2.16
CA VAL A 55 -4.20 -3.74 1.97
C VAL A 55 -5.54 -3.43 1.32
N VAL A 56 -6.43 -2.84 2.10
CA VAL A 56 -7.84 -2.62 1.74
C VAL A 56 -7.97 -1.51 0.72
N SER A 57 -7.29 -0.39 0.96
CA SER A 57 -7.35 0.80 0.10
C SER A 57 -6.08 1.62 0.21
N MET A 58 -5.89 2.47 -0.77
CA MET A 58 -5.02 3.63 -0.74
C MET A 58 -5.91 4.87 -0.86
N GLU A 59 -5.59 5.91 -0.12
CA GLU A 59 -6.39 7.13 -0.05
C GLU A 59 -5.52 8.35 -0.32
N ASN A 60 -5.96 9.14 -1.31
CA ASN A 60 -5.51 10.49 -1.62
C ASN A 60 -3.97 10.64 -1.64
N PRO A 61 -3.25 9.97 -2.56
CA PRO A 61 -1.84 10.30 -2.75
C PRO A 61 -1.72 11.78 -3.12
N ILE A 62 -0.97 12.55 -2.35
CA ILE A 62 -0.66 13.95 -2.68
C ILE A 62 0.68 13.96 -3.37
N TYR A 63 0.74 14.70 -4.48
CA TYR A 63 1.94 14.95 -5.23
C TYR A 63 2.29 16.44 -5.16
N SER A 64 3.56 16.76 -4.99
CA SER A 64 4.03 18.15 -4.90
C SER A 64 5.37 18.35 -5.63
N GLY A 65 5.70 19.61 -5.88
CA GLY A 65 6.93 20.00 -6.58
C GLY A 65 6.84 19.96 -8.11
N LEU A 66 7.99 20.22 -8.75
CA LEU A 66 8.15 20.16 -10.20
C LEU A 66 9.46 19.40 -10.52
N PRO A 67 9.40 18.20 -11.15
CA PRO A 67 8.19 17.44 -11.50
C PRO A 67 7.32 17.03 -10.29
N SER A 68 6.02 16.78 -10.53
CA SER A 68 5.03 16.35 -9.52
C SER A 68 5.41 14.96 -8.98
N LYS A 69 5.94 14.91 -7.76
CA LYS A 69 6.44 13.69 -7.10
C LYS A 69 5.58 13.37 -5.89
N LEU A 70 5.52 12.10 -5.50
CA LEU A 70 4.76 11.67 -4.34
C LEU A 70 5.25 12.46 -3.12
N ASP A 71 4.31 12.96 -2.33
CA ASP A 71 4.57 13.74 -1.13
C ASP A 71 3.99 13.01 0.07
N ASN A 72 2.72 12.60 -0.02
CA ASN A 72 2.14 11.73 0.98
C ASN A 72 1.23 10.67 0.36
N VAL A 73 1.01 9.60 1.11
CA VAL A 73 0.06 8.56 0.74
C VAL A 73 -0.46 7.88 2.00
N THR A 74 -1.75 7.55 2.01
CA THR A 74 -2.37 6.81 3.11
C THR A 74 -2.83 5.44 2.64
N PHE A 75 -2.52 4.41 3.42
CA PHE A 75 -2.96 3.03 3.19
C PHE A 75 -3.85 2.56 4.34
N VAL A 76 -4.90 1.81 4.02
CA VAL A 76 -5.71 1.09 5.01
C VAL A 76 -5.33 -0.38 4.96
N ILE A 77 -4.89 -0.92 6.09
CA ILE A 77 -4.40 -2.29 6.21
C ILE A 77 -5.30 -3.04 7.18
N ALA A 78 -5.75 -4.24 6.80
CA ALA A 78 -6.57 -5.10 7.63
C ALA A 78 -5.83 -6.40 7.95
N ASN A 79 -5.81 -6.76 9.23
CA ASN A 79 -5.39 -8.08 9.66
C ASN A 79 -6.63 -9.01 9.69
N ILE A 80 -6.74 -9.91 8.71
CA ILE A 80 -7.80 -10.91 8.66
C ILE A 80 -7.39 -12.25 9.26
N HIS A 81 -6.14 -12.36 9.73
CA HIS A 81 -5.67 -13.48 10.53
C HIS A 81 -6.37 -13.54 11.90
N THR A 82 -6.46 -14.73 12.48
CA THR A 82 -7.07 -14.97 13.80
C THR A 82 -6.15 -14.65 14.98
N LYS A 83 -4.89 -14.33 14.71
CA LYS A 83 -3.92 -13.85 15.70
C LYS A 83 -3.43 -12.47 15.32
N ASP A 84 -2.82 -11.81 16.29
CA ASP A 84 -2.14 -10.55 16.05
C ASP A 84 -0.93 -10.78 15.14
N THR A 85 -0.70 -9.85 14.23
CA THR A 85 0.46 -9.88 13.35
C THR A 85 1.39 -8.72 13.65
N LYS A 86 2.68 -9.02 13.71
CA LYS A 86 3.75 -8.03 13.77
C LYS A 86 4.30 -7.78 12.37
N ILE A 87 4.25 -6.54 11.92
CA ILE A 87 4.89 -6.04 10.70
C ILE A 87 6.34 -5.70 11.03
N THR A 88 7.27 -6.23 10.25
CA THR A 88 8.71 -5.98 10.39
C THR A 88 9.26 -5.08 9.31
N THR A 89 8.60 -5.00 8.16
CA THR A 89 9.08 -4.24 7.02
C THR A 89 7.91 -3.78 6.16
N LEU A 90 8.02 -2.56 5.67
CA LEU A 90 7.12 -1.96 4.69
C LEU A 90 7.96 -1.53 3.49
N ARG A 91 7.43 -1.70 2.28
CA ARG A 91 8.08 -1.21 1.07
C ARG A 91 7.09 -0.51 0.15
N ILE A 92 7.55 0.52 -0.54
CA ILE A 92 6.85 1.14 -1.67
C ILE A 92 7.77 1.10 -2.88
N ASN A 93 7.30 0.56 -4.01
CA ASN A 93 8.06 0.47 -5.26
C ASN A 93 9.48 -0.10 -5.07
N ASN A 94 9.60 -1.16 -4.24
CA ASN A 94 10.83 -1.81 -3.81
C ASN A 94 11.74 -1.02 -2.87
N PHE A 95 11.41 0.24 -2.54
CA PHE A 95 12.12 1.00 -1.53
C PHE A 95 11.69 0.59 -0.14
N LEU A 96 12.67 0.29 0.71
CA LEU A 96 12.46 -0.07 2.09
C LEU A 96 12.14 1.18 2.91
N ILE A 97 11.01 1.17 3.62
CA ILE A 97 10.68 2.20 4.59
C ILE A 97 11.35 1.82 5.91
N LEU A 98 12.51 2.41 6.18
CA LEU A 98 13.25 2.26 7.43
C LEU A 98 12.78 3.29 8.48
N GLY A 99 12.89 2.94 9.76
CA GLY A 99 12.86 3.92 10.84
C GLY A 99 11.50 4.61 11.07
N PHE A 100 10.41 3.84 11.14
CA PHE A 100 9.11 4.41 11.44
C PHE A 100 8.89 4.59 12.93
N MET A 101 8.52 5.80 13.33
CA MET A 101 7.81 5.98 14.59
C MET A 101 6.33 5.82 14.36
N ILE A 102 5.70 5.00 15.19
CA ILE A 102 4.25 4.82 15.19
C ILE A 102 3.65 5.96 16.02
N GLN A 103 3.19 7.04 15.36
CA GLN A 103 2.41 8.07 16.05
C GLN A 103 0.93 7.74 15.93
N ARG A 104 0.31 7.34 17.04
CA ARG A 104 -1.11 6.98 17.06
C ARG A 104 -1.95 8.25 17.24
N MET A 105 -2.67 8.71 16.21
CA MET A 105 -3.45 9.96 16.29
C MET A 105 -4.86 9.69 16.85
N ASP A 106 -5.20 10.39 17.94
CA ASP A 106 -6.58 10.53 18.41
C ASP A 106 -7.20 11.78 17.76
N LEU A 107 -7.95 11.58 16.67
CA LEU A 107 -8.60 12.66 15.91
C LEU A 107 -9.60 13.50 16.74
N SER A 108 -9.92 13.09 17.98
CA SER A 108 -10.78 13.84 18.90
C SER A 108 -10.04 14.87 19.76
N LYS A 109 -8.71 14.91 19.72
CA LYS A 109 -7.89 15.82 20.53
C LYS A 109 -6.93 16.62 19.64
N GLU A 110 -7.03 17.94 19.70
CA GLU A 110 -6.10 18.93 19.08
C GLU A 110 -4.65 18.83 19.59
N ARG A 111 -4.30 17.79 20.35
CA ARG A 111 -3.03 17.66 21.06
C ARG A 111 -2.39 16.30 20.79
N TRP A 112 -1.14 16.39 20.36
CA TRP A 112 -0.19 15.33 20.02
C TRP A 112 0.16 14.48 21.25
N ASP A 113 -0.74 13.60 21.67
CA ASP A 113 -0.45 12.60 22.70
C ASP A 113 -0.15 11.24 22.05
N ILE A 114 0.97 10.62 22.41
CA ILE A 114 1.28 9.21 22.11
C ILE A 114 0.31 8.37 22.95
N ASN A 115 -0.91 8.14 22.45
CA ASN A 115 -1.97 7.44 23.18
C ASN A 115 -2.46 6.21 22.42
N THR A 116 -2.36 5.06 23.07
CA THR A 116 -2.52 3.72 22.50
C THR A 116 -3.98 3.29 22.28
N THR A 117 -4.91 4.21 22.01
CA THR A 117 -6.36 3.89 22.07
C THR A 117 -7.11 3.93 20.72
N THR A 118 -6.64 4.60 19.65
CA THR A 118 -7.37 4.74 18.35
C THR A 118 -6.55 4.31 17.11
N GLY A 119 -7.06 3.45 16.22
CA GLY A 119 -6.35 2.75 15.11
C GLY A 119 -5.66 3.52 13.97
N VAL A 120 -5.23 4.76 14.14
CA VAL A 120 -4.58 5.57 13.10
C VAL A 120 -3.09 5.71 13.40
N TYR A 121 -2.20 5.43 12.45
CA TYR A 121 -0.75 5.54 12.59
C TYR A 121 -0.18 6.48 11.51
N SER A 122 0.51 7.55 11.92
CA SER A 122 1.35 8.34 11.01
C SER A 122 2.81 7.92 11.15
N LEU A 123 3.48 7.79 10.01
CA LEU A 123 4.88 7.43 9.87
C LEU A 123 5.68 8.72 9.63
N THR A 124 6.25 9.25 10.69
CA THR A 124 7.13 10.43 10.65
C THR A 124 8.49 10.01 11.20
N GLU A 125 9.56 10.11 10.41
CA GLU A 125 10.92 9.91 10.88
C GLU A 125 11.36 11.14 11.70
N ILE A 126 11.79 10.94 12.95
CA ILE A 126 12.43 12.00 13.74
C ILE A 126 13.95 11.88 13.57
N TYR A 127 14.55 12.90 12.96
CA TYR A 127 15.99 13.15 13.08
C TYR A 127 16.22 13.88 14.42
N ASP A 128 16.81 13.20 15.40
CA ASP A 128 17.24 13.82 16.66
C ASP A 128 18.75 14.07 16.62
N GLU A 129 19.13 15.30 16.28
CA GLU A 129 20.48 15.81 16.58
C GLU A 129 20.45 17.04 17.50
N ALA A 130 19.32 17.42 18.11
CA ALA A 130 19.28 18.70 18.83
C ALA A 130 18.24 18.88 19.95
N ILE A 131 17.60 17.84 20.49
CA ILE A 131 16.77 18.02 21.70
C ILE A 131 17.43 17.36 22.92
N PRO A 132 18.12 18.13 23.79
CA PRO A 132 18.64 17.61 25.05
C PRO A 132 17.49 17.07 25.90
N GLY A 133 17.41 15.74 26.05
CA GLY A 133 16.40 15.07 26.87
C GLY A 133 15.50 14.07 26.14
N TRP A 134 15.62 13.94 24.81
CA TRP A 134 14.97 12.84 24.09
C TRP A 134 15.88 11.61 24.16
N MET A 135 15.37 10.53 24.77
CA MET A 135 16.04 9.24 24.69
C MET A 135 15.86 8.71 23.27
N PRO A 136 16.93 8.25 22.58
CA PRO A 136 16.76 7.54 21.33
C PRO A 136 15.81 6.37 21.60
N ALA A 137 14.78 6.22 20.76
CA ALA A 137 13.92 5.03 20.82
C ALA A 137 14.80 3.81 20.53
N THR A 138 15.37 3.23 21.57
CA THR A 138 16.28 2.07 21.49
C THR A 138 15.57 0.80 21.07
N GLU A 139 14.24 0.84 20.97
CA GLU A 139 13.41 -0.22 20.43
C GLU A 139 12.53 0.39 19.34
N ASN A 140 12.69 -0.08 18.10
CA ASN A 140 11.74 0.21 17.02
C ASN A 140 10.34 -0.18 17.53
N PRO A 141 9.36 0.73 17.57
CA PRO A 141 8.04 0.38 18.05
C PRO A 141 7.47 -0.71 17.14
N ASP A 142 7.21 -1.88 17.72
CA ASP A 142 6.66 -3.03 17.00
C ASP A 142 5.30 -2.66 16.40
N LEU A 143 5.21 -2.53 15.07
CA LEU A 143 3.94 -2.33 14.39
C LEU A 143 3.13 -3.62 14.46
N LYS A 144 2.21 -3.67 15.41
CA LYS A 144 1.37 -4.83 15.67
C LYS A 144 -0.08 -4.50 15.31
N ILE A 145 -0.65 -5.27 14.39
CA ILE A 145 -2.07 -5.21 14.04
C ILE A 145 -2.77 -6.36 14.75
N LYS A 146 -3.72 -6.08 15.63
CA LYS A 146 -4.42 -7.17 16.30
C LYS A 146 -5.30 -7.95 15.34
N SER A 147 -5.66 -9.17 15.73
CA SER A 147 -6.59 -9.97 14.96
C SER A 147 -7.89 -9.21 14.68
N ARG A 148 -8.33 -9.24 13.41
CA ARG A 148 -9.57 -8.59 12.93
C ARG A 148 -9.60 -7.07 13.13
N GLU A 149 -8.46 -6.43 13.36
CA GLU A 149 -8.37 -4.96 13.38
C GLU A 149 -7.94 -4.42 12.02
N GLN A 150 -8.36 -3.18 11.76
CA GLN A 150 -7.87 -2.36 10.64
C GLN A 150 -7.07 -1.20 11.20
N ILE A 151 -6.06 -0.79 10.43
CA ILE A 151 -5.22 0.34 10.76
C ILE A 151 -5.09 1.24 9.53
N THR A 152 -4.97 2.53 9.78
CA THR A 152 -4.61 3.51 8.75
C THR A 152 -3.14 3.85 8.91
N LEU A 153 -2.37 3.74 7.83
CA LEU A 153 -0.96 4.06 7.77
C LEU A 153 -0.75 5.23 6.80
N THR A 154 -0.35 6.38 7.32
CA THR A 154 0.02 7.52 6.48
C THR A 154 1.54 7.62 6.40
N ILE A 155 2.04 7.75 5.17
CA ILE A 155 3.46 7.94 4.86
C ILE A 155 3.58 9.35 4.30
N GLU A 156 4.39 10.17 4.96
CA GLU A 156 4.60 11.57 4.62
C GLU A 156 6.08 11.79 4.27
N ASN A 157 6.34 12.56 3.23
CA ASN A 157 7.68 13.01 2.88
C ASN A 157 8.14 14.03 3.93
N THR A 158 8.84 13.53 4.94
CA THR A 158 9.61 14.36 5.85
C THR A 158 10.92 14.74 5.18
N SER A 159 11.51 15.88 5.53
CA SER A 159 12.77 16.38 4.96
C SER A 159 14.02 15.50 5.16
N THR A 160 13.86 14.24 5.59
CA THR A 160 14.92 13.27 5.85
C THR A 160 15.28 12.49 4.59
N GLU A 161 16.55 12.13 4.43
CA GLU A 161 17.08 11.55 3.18
C GLU A 161 16.48 10.17 2.81
N ILE A 162 15.96 9.41 3.78
CA ILE A 162 15.48 8.04 3.56
C ILE A 162 14.06 8.04 2.97
N LEU A 163 13.12 8.78 3.58
CA LEU A 163 11.76 8.92 3.04
C LEU A 163 11.76 9.71 1.73
N LYS A 164 12.66 10.68 1.60
CA LYS A 164 12.91 11.40 0.37
C LYS A 164 13.29 10.47 -0.79
N GLN A 165 14.10 9.43 -0.59
CA GLN A 165 14.41 8.45 -1.65
C GLN A 165 13.17 7.66 -2.10
N VAL A 166 12.31 7.27 -1.16
CA VAL A 166 11.08 6.50 -1.47
C VAL A 166 10.12 7.34 -2.31
N THR A 167 9.94 8.61 -1.95
CA THR A 167 8.91 9.48 -2.53
C THR A 167 9.40 10.25 -3.77
N GLU A 168 10.70 10.56 -3.87
CA GLU A 168 11.24 11.33 -4.99
C GLU A 168 11.32 10.56 -6.32
N GLU A 169 11.19 9.24 -6.29
CA GLU A 169 11.23 8.38 -7.47
C GLU A 169 9.84 8.00 -7.99
N ILE A 170 8.77 8.45 -7.35
CA ILE A 170 7.39 8.09 -7.71
C ILE A 170 6.67 9.34 -8.22
N TYR A 171 6.25 9.32 -9.48
CA TYR A 171 5.51 10.40 -10.13
C TYR A 171 3.99 10.18 -10.10
N GLU A 172 3.21 11.23 -10.37
CA GLU A 172 1.73 11.24 -10.33
C GLU A 172 1.05 10.17 -11.20
N ASN A 173 1.71 9.73 -12.27
CA ASN A 173 1.19 8.72 -13.20
C ASN A 173 1.89 7.35 -13.06
N ASP A 174 2.68 7.14 -12.01
CA ASP A 174 3.35 5.86 -11.78
C ASP A 174 2.48 4.90 -10.98
N ALA A 175 2.63 3.61 -11.21
CA ALA A 175 2.05 2.60 -10.34
C ALA A 175 2.71 2.63 -8.95
N ILE A 176 1.92 2.39 -7.90
CA ILE A 176 2.38 2.30 -6.51
C ILE A 176 2.24 0.85 -6.06
N ASN A 177 3.37 0.19 -5.81
CA ASN A 177 3.43 -1.16 -5.26
C ASN A 177 3.74 -1.08 -3.78
N PHE A 178 2.77 -1.42 -2.94
CA PHE A 178 2.94 -1.46 -1.50
C PHE A 178 3.10 -2.90 -1.02
N GLU A 179 4.14 -3.16 -0.23
CA GLU A 179 4.46 -4.50 0.27
C GLU A 179 4.60 -4.48 1.80
N ILE A 180 3.91 -5.40 2.45
CA ILE A 180 4.02 -5.64 3.90
C ILE A 180 4.76 -6.95 4.13
N VAL A 181 5.78 -6.93 4.98
CA VAL A 181 6.48 -8.13 5.45
C VAL A 181 6.30 -8.29 6.95
N THR A 182 5.93 -9.50 7.38
CA THR A 182 5.62 -9.81 8.77
C THR A 182 6.78 -10.51 9.48
N SER A 183 6.69 -10.60 10.81
CA SER A 183 7.62 -11.37 11.64
C SER A 183 7.67 -12.86 11.31
N LEU A 184 6.62 -13.41 10.67
CA LEU A 184 6.59 -14.78 10.16
C LEU A 184 7.22 -14.89 8.77
N THR A 185 7.83 -13.81 8.26
CA THR A 185 8.45 -13.71 6.93
C THR A 185 7.48 -13.91 5.77
N ASN A 186 6.19 -13.67 5.99
CA ASN A 186 5.22 -13.60 4.92
C ASN A 186 5.22 -12.21 4.28
N THR A 187 4.92 -12.18 2.99
CA THR A 187 4.91 -10.97 2.17
C THR A 187 3.53 -10.78 1.56
N PHE A 188 2.93 -9.61 1.76
CA PHE A 188 1.60 -9.24 1.26
C PHE A 188 1.71 -8.01 0.35
N PRO A 189 1.86 -8.20 -0.97
CA PRO A 189 1.94 -7.11 -1.92
C PRO A 189 0.54 -6.66 -2.38
N LYS A 190 0.39 -5.35 -2.63
CA LYS A 190 -0.76 -4.74 -3.32
C LYS A 190 -0.25 -3.67 -4.28
N SER A 191 -0.72 -3.71 -5.52
CA SER A 191 -0.39 -2.72 -6.54
C SER A 191 -1.60 -1.82 -6.81
N PHE A 192 -1.35 -0.52 -6.86
CA PHE A 192 -2.29 0.50 -7.29
C PHE A 192 -1.80 1.06 -8.62
N MET A 193 -2.63 0.96 -9.64
CA MET A 193 -2.26 1.37 -10.99
C MET A 193 -3.13 2.56 -11.38
N PRO A 194 -2.57 3.60 -12.03
CA PRO A 194 -3.36 4.71 -12.49
C PRO A 194 -4.41 4.25 -13.51
N PRO A 195 -5.58 4.89 -13.55
CA PRO A 195 -6.56 4.65 -14.60
C PRO A 195 -6.01 5.06 -15.97
N THR A 196 -6.47 4.40 -17.03
CA THR A 196 -6.19 4.79 -18.42
C THR A 196 -7.24 5.80 -18.88
N SER A 197 -6.82 7.01 -19.22
CA SER A 197 -7.71 8.01 -19.83
C SER A 197 -7.74 7.87 -21.36
N ILE A 198 -8.95 7.92 -21.92
CA ILE A 198 -9.18 7.85 -23.37
C ILE A 198 -10.13 8.97 -23.75
N ILE A 199 -9.69 9.83 -24.67
CA ILE A 199 -10.50 10.89 -25.25
C ILE A 199 -11.12 10.39 -26.56
N GLN A 200 -12.43 10.50 -26.67
CA GLN A 200 -13.13 10.43 -27.96
C GLN A 200 -13.78 11.78 -28.26
N VAL A 201 -13.72 12.18 -29.52
CA VAL A 201 -14.35 13.42 -29.99
C VAL A 201 -15.39 13.06 -31.02
N THR A 202 -16.60 13.58 -30.84
CA THR A 202 -17.71 13.44 -31.78
C THR A 202 -18.34 14.81 -32.02
N THR A 203 -18.99 14.98 -33.16
CA THR A 203 -19.70 16.22 -33.49
C THR A 203 -21.20 15.99 -33.41
N GLU A 204 -21.90 16.87 -32.70
CA GLU A 204 -23.36 16.86 -32.60
C GLU A 204 -23.91 18.21 -33.10
N SER A 205 -24.84 18.17 -34.06
CA SER A 205 -25.52 19.35 -34.58
C SER A 205 -26.76 19.67 -33.73
N GLN A 206 -26.86 20.89 -33.21
CA GLN A 206 -27.99 21.36 -32.40
C GLN A 206 -28.56 22.66 -32.95
N TRP A 207 -29.89 22.80 -32.93
CA TRP A 207 -30.53 24.08 -33.23
C TRP A 207 -30.21 25.11 -32.14
N ASP A 208 -29.62 26.24 -32.52
CA ASP A 208 -29.32 27.35 -31.61
C ASP A 208 -30.22 28.54 -31.96
N PRO A 209 -31.06 29.07 -31.05
CA PRO A 209 -31.89 30.23 -31.34
C PRO A 209 -31.11 31.55 -31.49
N SER A 210 -29.82 31.61 -31.10
CA SER A 210 -28.96 32.79 -31.21
C SER A 210 -28.30 32.96 -32.59
N ILE A 211 -28.26 31.90 -33.39
CA ILE A 211 -27.77 31.88 -34.77
C ILE A 211 -28.91 31.32 -35.63
N PRO A 212 -29.30 31.91 -36.78
CA PRO A 212 -30.40 31.36 -37.58
C PRO A 212 -29.99 30.03 -38.25
N GLY A 213 -30.02 28.91 -37.51
CA GLY A 213 -29.61 27.60 -38.01
C GLY A 213 -29.29 26.56 -36.95
N TYR A 214 -28.75 25.43 -37.45
CA TYR A 214 -28.07 24.44 -36.64
C TYR A 214 -26.61 24.86 -36.49
N ALA A 215 -26.07 24.69 -35.29
CA ALA A 215 -24.65 24.84 -34.98
C ALA A 215 -24.08 23.49 -34.59
N ASP A 216 -22.84 23.21 -35.01
CA ASP A 216 -22.12 22.00 -34.67
C ASP A 216 -21.31 22.20 -33.41
N PHE A 217 -21.40 21.26 -32.48
CA PHE A 217 -20.65 21.28 -31.23
C PHE A 217 -19.76 20.03 -31.15
N LEU A 218 -18.54 20.20 -30.65
CA LEU A 218 -17.73 19.07 -30.25
C LEU A 218 -18.23 18.51 -28.93
N ILE A 219 -18.23 17.20 -28.86
CA ILE A 219 -18.60 16.42 -27.71
C ILE A 219 -17.42 15.54 -27.35
N PHE A 220 -16.86 15.82 -26.18
CA PHE A 220 -15.73 15.08 -25.62
C PHE A 220 -16.28 13.97 -24.74
N ASP A 221 -15.89 12.74 -25.05
CA ASP A 221 -16.39 11.54 -24.41
C ASP A 221 -15.22 10.75 -23.84
N GLY A 222 -15.16 10.70 -22.50
CA GLY A 222 -14.17 9.96 -21.74
C GLY A 222 -14.66 8.57 -21.35
N SER A 223 -15.78 8.11 -21.92
CA SER A 223 -16.46 6.91 -21.45
C SER A 223 -15.70 5.61 -21.67
N LEU A 224 -14.74 5.61 -22.59
CA LEU A 224 -13.82 4.49 -22.81
C LEU A 224 -12.63 4.48 -21.84
N SER A 225 -12.47 5.51 -21.00
CA SER A 225 -11.48 5.48 -19.92
C SER A 225 -11.80 4.32 -18.98
N ASP A 226 -10.75 3.64 -18.49
CA ASP A 226 -10.90 2.43 -17.69
C ASP A 226 -9.90 2.39 -16.53
N HIS A 227 -10.23 1.66 -15.47
CA HIS A 227 -9.32 1.41 -14.34
C HIS A 227 -8.94 -0.08 -14.30
N PRO A 228 -7.64 -0.42 -14.33
CA PRO A 228 -7.21 -1.81 -14.26
C PRO A 228 -7.42 -2.43 -12.85
N GLY A 229 -7.98 -3.64 -12.76
CA GLY A 229 -8.07 -4.37 -11.50
C GLY A 229 -9.39 -4.14 -10.75
N ASP A 230 -9.33 -3.86 -9.45
CA ASP A 230 -10.48 -3.80 -8.53
C ASP A 230 -11.00 -2.38 -8.23
N GLY A 231 -10.38 -1.35 -8.81
CA GLY A 231 -10.84 0.04 -8.69
C GLY A 231 -11.84 0.47 -9.76
N TYR A 232 -12.29 1.71 -9.66
CA TYR A 232 -13.21 2.35 -10.60
C TYR A 232 -12.93 3.85 -10.71
N ILE A 233 -13.23 4.42 -11.88
CA ILE A 233 -13.09 5.86 -12.11
C ILE A 233 -14.19 6.61 -11.36
N LYS A 234 -13.78 7.60 -10.57
CA LYS A 234 -14.65 8.44 -9.74
C LYS A 234 -14.92 9.79 -10.40
N THR A 235 -13.92 10.41 -11.00
CA THR A 235 -14.04 11.76 -11.59
C THR A 235 -13.40 11.85 -12.99
N TRP A 236 -13.94 12.77 -13.79
CA TRP A 236 -13.43 13.17 -15.09
C TRP A 236 -13.34 14.69 -15.10
N THR A 237 -12.16 15.21 -15.32
CA THR A 237 -11.88 16.65 -15.43
C THR A 237 -11.28 16.92 -16.80
N TRP A 238 -11.87 17.88 -17.50
CA TRP A 238 -11.45 18.28 -18.83
C TRP A 238 -10.90 19.70 -18.76
N LEU A 239 -9.73 19.93 -19.34
CA LEU A 239 -9.21 21.26 -19.62
C LEU A 239 -9.24 21.46 -21.13
N VAL A 240 -10.06 22.40 -21.59
CA VAL A 240 -10.27 22.65 -23.03
C VAL A 240 -9.77 24.04 -23.35
N THR A 241 -8.79 24.14 -24.24
CA THR A 241 -8.29 25.42 -24.77
C THR A 241 -8.72 25.52 -26.22
N GLU A 242 -9.60 26.48 -26.51
CA GLU A 242 -10.06 26.74 -27.86
C GLU A 242 -9.13 27.75 -28.55
N HIS A 243 -8.88 27.57 -29.83
CA HIS A 243 -8.03 28.46 -30.63
C HIS A 243 -8.80 29.02 -31.83
N PRO A 244 -9.80 29.91 -31.60
CA PRO A 244 -10.55 30.50 -32.69
C PRO A 244 -9.64 31.25 -33.67
N GLY A 245 -9.67 30.85 -34.94
CA GLY A 245 -8.80 31.42 -35.98
C GLY A 245 -7.29 31.37 -35.67
N GLY A 246 -6.86 30.45 -34.79
CA GLY A 246 -5.46 30.28 -34.36
C GLY A 246 -5.01 31.16 -33.20
N THR A 247 -5.88 31.98 -32.60
CA THR A 247 -5.60 32.69 -31.34
C THR A 247 -6.28 31.97 -30.18
N GLY A 248 -5.51 31.55 -29.18
CA GLY A 248 -6.03 30.81 -28.02
C GLY A 248 -6.89 31.68 -27.09
N ASP A 249 -8.12 31.24 -26.84
CA ASP A 249 -8.89 31.65 -25.67
C ASP A 249 -8.36 30.96 -24.41
N GLY A 250 -8.67 31.51 -23.24
CA GLY A 250 -8.24 30.93 -21.97
C GLY A 250 -8.79 29.50 -21.77
N PRO A 251 -8.07 28.62 -21.07
CA PRO A 251 -8.51 27.27 -20.84
C PRO A 251 -9.80 27.24 -20.01
N THR A 252 -10.76 26.42 -20.42
CA THR A 252 -12.02 26.18 -19.72
C THR A 252 -12.01 24.81 -19.06
N THR A 253 -12.32 24.77 -17.76
CA THR A 253 -12.42 23.50 -17.02
C THR A 253 -13.87 22.99 -17.03
N LEU A 254 -14.06 21.75 -17.48
CA LEU A 254 -15.35 21.05 -17.48
C LEU A 254 -15.24 19.76 -16.67
N THR A 255 -16.36 19.26 -16.15
CA THR A 255 -16.39 18.01 -15.37
C THR A 255 -17.49 17.08 -15.86
N GLY A 256 -17.25 15.78 -15.71
CA GLY A 256 -18.20 14.73 -16.06
C GLY A 256 -17.67 13.79 -17.14
N ARG A 257 -18.23 12.58 -17.23
CA ARG A 257 -17.76 11.51 -18.13
C ARG A 257 -17.83 11.89 -19.62
N LYS A 258 -18.81 12.71 -19.99
CA LYS A 258 -19.03 13.24 -21.34
C LYS A 258 -19.38 14.72 -21.19
N VAL A 259 -18.69 15.58 -21.91
CA VAL A 259 -18.87 17.03 -21.86
C VAL A 259 -18.96 17.60 -23.28
N ARG A 260 -19.59 18.76 -23.40
CA ARG A 260 -19.70 19.50 -24.66
C ARG A 260 -18.70 20.66 -24.64
N ALA A 261 -18.09 20.96 -25.78
CA ALA A 261 -17.25 22.15 -25.93
C ALA A 261 -18.02 23.43 -25.53
N PRO A 262 -17.34 24.41 -24.92
CA PRO A 262 -17.94 25.68 -24.53
C PRO A 262 -18.61 26.41 -25.71
N ASN A 263 -17.96 26.44 -26.87
CA ASN A 263 -18.46 27.12 -28.07
C ASN A 263 -18.78 26.14 -29.21
N TYR A 264 -19.58 26.61 -30.17
CA TYR A 264 -19.81 25.91 -31.44
C TYR A 264 -18.58 26.01 -32.34
N ILE A 265 -18.43 25.06 -33.24
CA ILE A 265 -17.29 24.95 -34.15
C ILE A 265 -17.43 25.94 -35.30
N THR A 266 -16.38 26.68 -35.61
CA THR A 266 -16.25 27.43 -36.87
C THR A 266 -15.05 26.96 -37.69
N ASP A 267 -15.07 27.22 -39.00
CA ASP A 267 -14.01 26.79 -39.91
C ASP A 267 -12.65 27.37 -39.49
N GLY A 268 -11.71 26.48 -39.14
CA GLY A 268 -10.35 26.83 -38.74
C GLY A 268 -10.10 26.89 -37.23
N ASP A 269 -11.10 26.54 -36.41
CA ASP A 269 -10.93 26.42 -34.96
C ASP A 269 -10.21 25.12 -34.60
N THR A 270 -9.19 25.21 -33.74
CA THR A 270 -8.53 24.02 -33.16
C THR A 270 -8.74 23.98 -31.65
N TYR A 271 -8.74 22.78 -31.08
CA TYR A 271 -8.97 22.55 -29.66
C TYR A 271 -7.84 21.73 -29.05
N ASP A 272 -7.20 22.24 -28.00
CA ASP A 272 -6.33 21.45 -27.13
C ASP A 272 -7.15 20.93 -25.95
N ILE A 273 -7.26 19.61 -25.85
CA ILE A 273 -8.10 18.92 -24.87
C ILE A 273 -7.19 18.10 -23.96
N ASP A 274 -7.24 18.38 -22.68
CA ASP A 274 -6.61 17.59 -21.63
C ASP A 274 -7.69 16.87 -20.81
N LEU A 275 -7.61 15.55 -20.71
CA LEU A 275 -8.48 14.73 -19.89
C LEU A 275 -7.69 14.11 -18.76
N THR A 276 -8.03 14.52 -17.54
CA THR A 276 -7.60 13.87 -16.31
C THR A 276 -8.74 13.04 -15.73
N VAL A 277 -8.52 11.74 -15.53
CA VAL A 277 -9.44 10.85 -14.83
C VAL A 277 -8.84 10.42 -13.49
N GLU A 278 -9.65 10.40 -12.44
CA GLU A 278 -9.23 10.00 -11.09
C GLU A 278 -10.05 8.79 -10.63
N ASP A 279 -9.38 7.81 -10.03
CA ASP A 279 -10.03 6.61 -9.51
C ASP A 279 -10.47 6.75 -8.04
N ASN A 280 -11.02 5.67 -7.47
CA ASN A 280 -11.43 5.61 -6.07
C ASN A 280 -10.27 5.51 -5.07
N TYR A 281 -9.04 5.32 -5.54
CA TYR A 281 -7.82 5.31 -4.72
C TYR A 281 -7.07 6.66 -4.79
N GLY A 282 -7.57 7.60 -5.59
CA GLY A 282 -6.98 8.92 -5.81
C GLY A 282 -5.84 8.94 -6.83
N MET A 283 -5.62 7.85 -7.57
CA MET A 283 -4.66 7.81 -8.68
C MET A 283 -5.25 8.53 -9.89
N LYS A 284 -4.38 9.14 -10.69
CA LYS A 284 -4.78 9.90 -11.88
C LYS A 284 -4.17 9.34 -13.15
N GLY A 285 -4.93 9.43 -14.22
CA GLY A 285 -4.48 9.17 -15.59
C GLY A 285 -4.74 10.39 -16.46
N ASN A 286 -3.77 10.75 -17.30
CA ASN A 286 -3.85 11.95 -18.14
C ASN A 286 -3.69 11.65 -19.63
N SER A 287 -4.51 12.29 -20.46
CA SER A 287 -4.45 12.18 -21.93
C SER A 287 -4.64 13.54 -22.56
N ILE A 288 -3.83 13.87 -23.56
CA ILE A 288 -3.88 15.14 -24.27
C ILE A 288 -4.18 14.86 -25.75
N LEU A 289 -5.12 15.61 -26.32
CA LEU A 289 -5.49 15.55 -27.73
C LEU A 289 -5.63 16.96 -28.29
N THR A 290 -4.92 17.23 -29.38
CA THR A 290 -5.18 18.40 -30.23
C THR A 290 -6.14 17.99 -31.34
N TYR A 291 -7.33 18.55 -31.36
CA TYR A 291 -8.35 18.34 -32.39
C TYR A 291 -8.34 19.51 -33.38
N PRO A 292 -8.20 19.25 -34.70
CA PRO A 292 -8.13 20.28 -35.73
C PRO A 292 -9.49 20.81 -36.17
#